data_AF-A0A5C8S2N6-F1
#
_entry.id   AF-A0A5C8S2N6-F1
#
_cell.length_a   1.000
_cell.length_b   1.000
_cell.length_c   1.000
_cell.angle_alpha   90.00
_cell.angle_beta   90.00
_cell.angle_gamma   90.00
#
_symmetry.space_group_name_H-M   'P 1'
#
loop_
_entity.id
_entity.type
_entity.pdbx_description
1 polymer ?
#
loop_
_entity_poly.entity_id
_entity_poly.type
_entity_poly.pdbx_seq_one_letter_code
_entity_poly.pdbx_strand_id
1 'polypeptide(L)' 'MYGGTVSDVLLQEAAVAIRAMGWKVEPTGDDLGLWLVDGKQLSDANFLALARLIGLLTSPETIQ' A
#
# COMPACT_ATOMS: atom_id res chain seq x y z
N MET A 1 11.07 17.37 10.81
CA MET A 1 9.65 16.95 10.74
C MET A 1 9.56 15.98 9.58
N TYR A 2 9.29 14.69 9.84
CA TYR A 2 9.08 13.73 8.76
C TYR A 2 7.74 14.08 8.09
N GLY A 3 7.81 14.80 6.99
CA GLY A 3 6.66 15.18 6.17
C GLY A 3 6.19 14.03 5.30
N GLY A 4 5.86 12.89 5.89
CA GLY A 4 5.13 11.85 5.18
C GLY A 4 3.75 12.41 4.84
N THR A 5 3.39 12.44 3.56
CA THR A 5 2.03 12.81 3.20
C THR A 5 1.06 11.73 3.73
N VAL A 6 -0.23 12.05 3.88
CA VAL A 6 -1.24 11.05 4.28
C VAL A 6 -1.18 9.82 3.34
N SER A 7 -0.79 10.04 2.08
CA SER A 7 -0.54 8.99 1.09
C SER A 7 0.62 8.05 1.47
N ASP A 8 1.76 8.57 1.95
CA ASP A 8 2.90 7.74 2.37
C ASP A 8 2.54 6.79 3.51
N VAL A 9 1.75 7.28 4.48
CA VAL A 9 1.28 6.47 5.61
C VAL A 9 0.36 5.35 5.11
N LEU A 10 -0.57 5.66 4.22
CA LEU A 10 -1.48 4.67 3.63
C LEU A 10 -0.75 3.62 2.78
N LEU A 11 0.29 4.03 2.03
CA LEU A 11 1.12 3.12 1.25
C LEU A 11 1.93 2.20 2.16
N GLN A 12 2.47 2.73 3.26
CA GLN A 12 3.21 1.92 4.21
C GLN A 12 2.33 0.88 4.90
N GLU A 13 1.12 1.26 5.33
CA GLU A 13 0.12 0.35 5.91
C GLU A 13 -0.32 -0.73 4.91
N ALA A 14 -0.60 -0.34 3.66
CA ALA A 14 -0.91 -1.27 2.58
C ALA A 14 0.21 -2.30 2.38
N ALA A 15 1.48 -1.86 2.43
CA ALA A 15 2.62 -2.76 2.30
C ALA A 15 2.75 -3.74 3.46
N VAL A 16 2.50 -3.31 4.70
CA VAL A 16 2.49 -4.21 5.86
C VAL A 16 1.38 -5.25 5.72
N ALA A 17 0.19 -4.80 5.32
CA ALA A 17 -0.98 -5.64 5.21
C ALA A 17 -0.85 -6.70 4.09
N ILE A 18 -0.32 -6.30 2.93
CA ILE A 18 -0.05 -7.22 1.82
C ILE A 18 1.05 -8.24 2.20
N ARG A 19 2.09 -7.83 2.93
CA ARG A 19 3.11 -8.75 3.46
C ARG A 19 2.54 -9.75 4.47
N ALA A 20 1.58 -9.32 5.30
CA ALA A 20 0.93 -10.21 6.26
C ALA A 20 0.16 -11.35 5.59
N MET A 21 -0.25 -11.19 4.34
CA MET A 21 -0.85 -12.24 3.52
C MET A 21 0.16 -13.14 2.81
N GLY A 22 1.45 -12.95 3.06
CA GLY A 22 2.53 -13.74 2.47
C GLY A 22 3.00 -13.26 1.10
N TRP A 23 2.55 -12.10 0.64
CA TRP A 23 2.98 -11.54 -0.64
C TRP A 23 4.28 -10.74 -0.45
N LYS A 24 5.23 -10.90 -1.38
CA LYS A 24 6.49 -10.16 -1.33
C LYS A 24 6.25 -8.72 -1.81
N VAL A 25 6.51 -7.73 -0.96
CA VAL A 25 6.33 -6.30 -1.30
C VAL A 25 7.62 -5.53 -1.11
N GLU A 26 8.11 -4.89 -2.16
CA GLU A 26 9.35 -4.12 -2.19
C GLU A 26 9.12 -2.76 -2.85
N PRO A 27 9.57 -1.63 -2.25
CA PRO A 27 9.58 -0.35 -2.96
C PRO A 27 10.61 -0.43 -4.09
N THR A 28 10.28 0.02 -5.29
CA THR A 28 11.22 -0.06 -6.42
C THR A 28 12.34 0.99 -6.38
N GLY A 29 12.40 1.84 -5.35
CA GLY A 29 13.53 2.73 -5.07
C GLY A 29 13.68 3.92 -6.03
N ASP A 30 13.15 3.82 -7.24
CA ASP A 30 12.91 4.95 -8.12
C ASP A 30 11.76 5.79 -7.55
N ASP A 31 11.98 7.09 -7.36
CA ASP A 31 11.09 8.17 -6.90
C ASP A 31 9.72 8.28 -7.63
N LEU A 32 9.34 7.28 -8.42
CA LEU A 32 8.16 7.24 -9.28
C LEU A 32 6.90 6.64 -8.61
N GLY A 33 6.92 6.36 -7.31
CA GLY A 33 5.72 5.85 -6.63
C GLY A 33 5.31 4.45 -7.12
N LEU A 34 6.30 3.57 -7.24
CA LEU A 34 6.16 2.22 -7.77
C LEU A 34 6.49 1.18 -6.68
N TRP A 35 5.67 0.12 -6.66
CA TRP A 35 5.74 -0.98 -5.71
C TRP A 35 5.84 -2.30 -6.46
N LEU A 36 6.81 -3.13 -6.09
CA LEU A 36 6.92 -4.49 -6.58
C LEU A 36 6.15 -5.40 -5.63
N VAL A 37 5.13 -6.08 -6.15
CA VAL A 37 4.30 -7.04 -5.42
C VAL A 37 4.38 -8.39 -6.13
N ASP A 38 4.99 -9.38 -5.49
CA ASP A 38 5.20 -10.73 -6.05
C ASP A 38 5.85 -10.69 -7.45
N GLY A 39 6.85 -9.82 -7.63
CA GLY A 39 7.52 -9.64 -8.92
C GLY A 39 6.76 -8.78 -9.94
N LYS A 40 5.52 -8.33 -9.64
CA LYS A 40 4.74 -7.43 -10.49
C LYS A 40 4.87 -5.99 -10.01
N GLN A 41 5.13 -5.09 -10.94
CA GLN A 41 5.23 -3.66 -10.64
C GLN A 41 3.83 -3.01 -10.66
N LEU A 42 3.51 -2.27 -9.61
CA LEU A 42 2.25 -1.55 -9.43
C LEU A 42 2.55 -0.08 -9.10
N SER A 43 1.76 0.84 -9.65
CA SER A 43 1.74 2.22 -9.18
C SER A 43 1.09 2.34 -7.82
N ASP A 44 1.38 3.41 -7.08
CA ASP A 44 0.72 3.74 -5.80
C ASP A 44 -0.80 3.59 -5.85
N ALA A 45 -1.43 4.07 -6.93
CA ALA A 45 -2.89 3.97 -7.12
C ALA A 45 -3.35 2.52 -7.25
N ASN A 46 -2.66 1.70 -8.04
CA ASN A 46 -2.99 0.28 -8.21
C ASN A 46 -2.65 -0.54 -6.96
N PHE A 47 -1.61 -0.15 -6.24
CA PHE A 47 -1.20 -0.76 -4.99
C PHE A 47 -2.20 -0.51 -3.85
N LEU A 48 -2.67 0.74 -3.72
CA LEU A 48 -3.77 1.09 -2.81
C LEU A 48 -5.08 0.41 -3.21
N ALA A 49 -5.38 0.32 -4.52
CA ALA A 49 -6.55 -0.40 -5.01
C ALA A 49 -6.48 -1.91 -4.67
N LEU A 50 -5.30 -2.52 -4.78
CA LEU A 50 -5.06 -3.90 -4.37
C LEU A 50 -5.27 -4.07 -2.86
N ALA A 51 -4.68 -3.23 -2.03
CA ALA A 51 -4.89 -3.29 -0.58
C ALA A 51 -6.36 -3.07 -0.18
N ARG A 52 -7.13 -2.25 -0.92
CA ARG A 52 -8.59 -2.13 -0.76
C ARG A 52 -9.34 -3.38 -1.19
N LEU A 53 -8.98 -3.96 -2.34
CA LEU A 53 -9.58 -5.18 -2.88
C LEU A 53 -9.44 -6.36 -1.93
N ILE A 54 -8.32 -6.44 -1.22
CA ILE A 54 -8.07 -7.52 -0.27
C ILE A 54 -8.64 -7.19 1.12
N GLY A 55 -9.39 -6.10 1.25
CA GLY A 55 -10.09 -5.71 2.49
C GLY A 55 -9.18 -5.16 3.58
N LEU A 56 -7.95 -4.75 3.25
CA LEU A 56 -6.95 -4.29 4.21
C LEU A 56 -6.97 -2.77 4.39
N LEU A 57 -7.35 -2.03 3.35
CA LEU A 57 -7.71 -0.62 3.43
C LEU A 57 -9.22 -0.46 3.55
N THR A 58 -9.83 -1.11 4.53
CA THR A 58 -11.16 -0.68 5.01
C THR A 58 -10.95 0.54 5.90
N SER A 59 -11.25 1.74 5.41
CA SER A 59 -11.48 2.89 6.31
C SER A 59 -12.30 3.96 5.61
N PRO A 60 -13.26 4.63 6.29
CA PRO A 60 -13.88 4.41 7.61
C PRO A 60 -15.41 4.18 7.51
N GLU A 61 -16.12 4.09 8.65
CA GLU A 61 -17.60 3.94 8.82
C GLU A 61 -18.10 2.48 8.83
N THR A 62 -18.59 1.89 9.92
CA THR A 62 -19.66 2.34 10.84
C THR A 62 -19.43 1.75 12.25
N ILE A 63 -19.18 2.61 13.24
CA ILE A 63 -19.93 2.53 14.50
C ILE A 63 -20.52 3.93 14.66
N GLN A 64 -21.83 3.97 14.52
CA GLN A 64 -22.68 5.14 14.75
C GLN A 64 -22.59 5.61 16.20
#